data_AF-A0A2T5LNK3-F1
#
_entry.id   AF-A0A2T5LNK3-F1
#
_cell.length_a   1.000
_cell.length_b   1.000
_cell.length_c   1.000
_cell.angle_alpha   90.00
_cell.angle_beta   90.00
_cell.angle_gamma   90.00
#
_symmetry.space_group_name_H-M   'P 1'
#
loop_
_entity.id
_entity.type
_entity.pdbx_description
1 polymer ?
#
loop_
_entity_poly.entity_id
_entity_poly.type
_entity_poly.pdbx_seq_one_letter_code
_entity_poly.pdbx_strand_id
1 'polypeptide(L)'
;PYEWRSLLRDLLRQCSFLPDPIAQAACHDHVMQRFRRWEAEKRPWVKYKTIREHNSYKDAHQKLSLLIRANEGFPRPLEKVLRFAYGRSGKRRWELLSTLLTENVPADSNAVEHLISTTKADFGDDWKPPTVLVDLLKSQNNNPFVAQLSNRPPVKELEPKFPKKVTWGGGVAFNRRKNIRRDWYNNVLSVILPPLPDSELQVLEGLISGKITWKRRSKTLSEGDFRFVADHHSHPGRRVRRLLSYGPRKEQTFEAYASGRPHTITRRLMTRLWQRISCLVPRSRWDTPSGKHYFTWDTVKPLP
;
A
#
# COMPACT_ATOMS: atom_id res chain seq x y z
N PRO A 1 -14.74 -0.85 25.85
CA PRO A 1 -14.74 0.49 25.21
C PRO A 1 -13.44 1.30 25.41
N TYR A 2 -12.86 1.28 26.62
CA TYR A 2 -11.62 2.01 26.94
C TYR A 2 -10.41 1.57 26.08
N GLU A 3 -10.27 0.26 25.86
CA GLU A 3 -9.17 -0.33 25.07
C GLU A 3 -9.12 0.18 23.63
N TRP A 4 -10.26 0.27 22.94
CA TRP A 4 -10.33 0.78 21.56
C TRP A 4 -9.95 2.26 21.45
N ARG A 5 -10.31 3.07 22.46
CA ARG A 5 -9.94 4.49 22.52
C ARG A 5 -8.45 4.66 22.78
N SER A 6 -7.86 3.84 23.64
CA SER A 6 -6.40 3.82 23.85
C SER A 6 -5.69 3.44 22.56
N LEU A 7 -6.10 2.34 21.93
CA LEU A 7 -5.51 1.85 20.69
C LEU A 7 -5.59 2.88 19.55
N LEU A 8 -6.72 3.59 19.42
CA LEU A 8 -6.85 4.69 18.48
C LEU A 8 -5.83 5.81 18.76
N ARG A 9 -5.74 6.26 20.01
CA ARG A 9 -4.77 7.31 20.40
C ARG A 9 -3.34 6.89 20.13
N ASP A 10 -2.98 5.66 20.46
CA ASP A 10 -1.64 5.12 20.23
C ASP A 10 -1.33 5.08 18.73
N LEU A 11 -2.28 4.62 17.90
CA LEU A 11 -2.13 4.63 16.45
C LEU A 11 -1.94 6.05 15.89
N LEU A 12 -2.77 7.01 16.30
CA LEU A 12 -2.68 8.40 15.83
C LEU A 12 -1.37 9.06 16.29
N ARG A 13 -0.95 8.79 17.53
CA ARG A 13 0.34 9.24 18.07
C ARG A 13 1.49 8.68 17.23
N GLN A 14 1.49 7.38 16.92
CA GLN A 14 2.52 6.78 16.07
C GLN A 14 2.49 7.31 14.63
N CYS A 15 1.32 7.64 14.07
CA CYS A 15 1.23 8.29 12.75
C CYS A 15 1.91 9.66 12.75
N SER A 16 1.77 10.44 13.83
CA SER A 16 2.37 11.78 13.93
C SER A 16 3.91 11.76 13.95
N PHE A 17 4.53 10.67 14.40
CA PHE A 17 5.98 10.50 14.48
C PHE A 17 6.63 10.04 13.17
N LEU A 18 5.83 9.66 12.16
CA LEU A 18 6.38 9.23 10.88
C LEU A 18 7.27 10.33 10.28
N PRO A 19 8.40 9.97 9.65
CA PRO A 19 9.35 10.97 9.13
C PRO A 19 8.90 11.67 7.85
N ASP A 20 7.86 11.18 7.17
CA ASP A 20 7.38 11.67 5.87
C ASP A 20 6.00 12.34 6.01
N PRO A 21 5.80 13.57 5.49
CA PRO A 21 4.57 14.34 5.69
C PRO A 21 3.34 13.69 5.01
N ILE A 22 3.53 13.12 3.82
CA ILE A 22 2.43 12.44 3.10
C ILE A 22 2.03 11.17 3.84
N ALA A 23 3.00 10.42 4.37
CA ALA A 23 2.76 9.24 5.16
C ALA A 23 2.07 9.53 6.49
N GLN A 24 2.42 10.63 7.16
CA GLN A 24 1.72 11.09 8.36
C GLN A 24 0.22 11.30 8.07
N ALA A 25 -0.11 12.12 7.06
CA ALA A 25 -1.49 12.43 6.70
C ALA A 25 -2.24 11.18 6.24
N ALA A 26 -1.68 10.44 5.28
CA ALA A 26 -2.34 9.26 4.70
C ALA A 26 -2.59 8.15 5.74
N CYS A 27 -1.65 7.94 6.67
CA CYS A 27 -1.82 6.94 7.72
C CYS A 27 -2.85 7.41 8.76
N HIS A 28 -2.80 8.69 9.16
CA HIS A 28 -3.77 9.30 10.06
C HIS A 28 -5.19 9.15 9.52
N ASP A 29 -5.42 9.57 8.28
CA ASP A 29 -6.74 9.53 7.64
C ASP A 29 -7.24 8.10 7.48
N HIS A 30 -6.38 7.16 7.09
CA HIS A 30 -6.77 5.77 7.02
C HIS A 30 -7.18 5.20 8.39
N VAL A 31 -6.44 5.51 9.47
CA VAL A 31 -6.82 5.07 10.81
C VAL A 31 -8.18 5.65 11.18
N MET A 32 -8.38 6.97 11.00
CA MET A 32 -9.65 7.62 11.31
C MET A 32 -10.82 7.04 10.51
N GLN A 33 -10.67 6.88 9.19
CA GLN A 33 -11.69 6.29 8.32
C GLN A 33 -12.06 4.87 8.78
N ARG A 34 -11.07 4.05 9.18
CA ARG A 34 -11.33 2.67 9.61
C ARG A 34 -12.14 2.62 10.91
N PHE A 35 -11.81 3.46 11.89
CA PHE A 35 -12.54 3.54 13.16
C PHE A 35 -13.94 4.13 12.98
N ARG A 36 -14.08 5.20 12.18
CA ARG A 36 -15.39 5.77 11.83
C ARG A 36 -16.28 4.78 11.09
N ARG A 37 -15.71 4.03 10.13
CA ARG A 37 -16.43 2.99 9.40
C ARG A 37 -16.91 1.88 10.33
N TRP A 38 -16.09 1.46 11.28
CA TRP A 38 -16.51 0.50 12.31
C TRP A 38 -17.72 1.05 13.07
N GLU A 39 -17.66 2.31 13.51
CA GLU A 39 -18.72 2.93 14.30
C GLU A 39 -20.04 3.07 13.52
N ALA A 40 -19.97 3.49 12.26
CA ALA A 40 -21.14 3.61 11.38
C ALA A 40 -21.76 2.26 11.01
N GLU A 41 -20.96 1.20 10.90
CA GLU A 41 -21.42 -0.14 10.49
C GLU A 41 -21.87 -1.02 11.68
N LYS A 42 -22.20 -0.45 12.85
CA LYS A 42 -22.84 -1.14 13.99
C LYS A 42 -24.24 -1.68 13.59
N ARG A 43 -24.28 -2.69 12.74
CA ARG A 43 -25.50 -3.36 12.29
C ARG A 43 -25.90 -4.44 13.30
N PRO A 44 -27.11 -4.39 13.89
CA PRO A 44 -27.51 -5.31 14.96
C PRO A 44 -27.62 -6.78 14.53
N TRP A 45 -27.78 -7.07 13.23
CA TRP A 45 -28.00 -8.43 12.70
C TRP A 45 -26.73 -9.17 12.23
N VAL A 46 -25.52 -8.64 12.50
CA VAL A 46 -24.27 -9.30 12.07
C VAL A 46 -23.98 -10.50 12.97
N LYS A 47 -24.33 -11.70 12.51
CA LYS A 47 -24.15 -12.99 13.21
C LYS A 47 -22.70 -13.26 13.70
N TYR A 48 -21.69 -12.61 13.12
CA TYR A 48 -20.26 -12.81 13.44
C TYR A 48 -19.60 -11.59 14.10
N LYS A 49 -20.34 -10.84 14.93
CA LYS A 49 -19.86 -9.62 15.57
C LYS A 49 -18.55 -9.81 16.34
N THR A 50 -18.43 -10.88 17.13
CA THR A 50 -17.23 -11.18 17.94
C THR A 50 -15.99 -11.53 17.11
N ILE A 51 -16.13 -12.37 16.07
CA ILE A 51 -15.04 -12.74 15.16
C ILE A 51 -14.55 -11.50 14.40
N ARG A 52 -15.49 -10.67 13.94
CA ARG A 52 -15.18 -9.42 13.23
C ARG A 52 -14.45 -8.42 14.14
N GLU A 53 -14.91 -8.27 15.38
CA GLU A 53 -14.26 -7.44 16.40
C GLU A 53 -12.84 -7.93 16.69
N HIS A 54 -12.67 -9.24 16.91
CA HIS A 54 -11.36 -9.87 17.12
C HIS A 54 -10.40 -9.63 15.96
N ASN A 55 -10.84 -9.85 14.71
CA ASN A 55 -10.02 -9.61 13.53
C ASN A 55 -9.65 -8.13 13.38
N SER A 56 -10.60 -7.23 13.63
CA SER A 56 -10.35 -5.78 13.58
C SER A 56 -9.33 -5.36 14.64
N TYR A 57 -9.41 -5.95 15.83
CA TYR A 57 -8.50 -5.69 16.94
C TYR A 57 -7.10 -6.19 16.60
N LYS A 58 -7.00 -7.43 16.11
CA LYS A 58 -5.74 -8.04 15.65
C LYS A 58 -5.09 -7.20 14.55
N ASP A 59 -5.86 -6.76 13.56
CA ASP A 59 -5.35 -5.92 12.47
C ASP A 59 -4.87 -4.55 12.97
N ALA A 60 -5.59 -3.94 13.92
CA ALA A 60 -5.20 -2.66 14.51
C ALA A 60 -3.90 -2.78 15.30
N HIS A 61 -3.72 -3.87 16.06
CA HIS A 61 -2.45 -4.19 16.75
C HIS A 61 -1.31 -4.47 15.80
N GLN A 62 -1.55 -5.22 14.72
CA GLN A 62 -0.54 -5.42 13.68
C GLN A 62 -0.12 -4.09 13.04
N LYS A 63 -1.08 -3.19 12.81
CA LYS A 63 -0.79 -1.86 12.28
C LYS A 63 -0.02 -0.99 13.28
N LEU A 64 -0.38 -1.02 14.55
CA LEU A 64 0.35 -0.35 15.63
C LEU A 64 1.81 -0.84 15.67
N SER A 65 1.99 -2.15 15.70
CA SER A 65 3.31 -2.79 15.72
C SER A 65 4.15 -2.46 14.49
N LEU A 66 3.52 -2.33 13.31
CA LEU A 66 4.17 -1.87 12.09
C LEU A 66 4.63 -0.41 12.20
N LEU A 67 3.77 0.49 12.70
CA LEU A 67 4.10 1.91 12.85
C LEU A 67 5.19 2.15 13.90
N ILE A 68 5.14 1.42 15.03
CA ILE A 68 6.18 1.46 16.06
C ILE A 68 7.54 1.10 15.44
N ARG A 69 7.63 -0.04 14.74
CA ARG A 69 8.88 -0.46 14.08
C ARG A 69 9.32 0.52 12.98
N ALA A 70 8.39 1.09 12.23
CA ALA A 70 8.73 2.11 11.24
C ALA A 70 9.38 3.35 11.90
N ASN A 71 8.84 3.79 13.05
CA ASN A 71 9.35 4.95 13.80
C ASN A 71 10.65 4.67 14.57
N GLU A 72 10.87 3.42 14.98
CA GLU A 72 12.14 2.93 15.54
C GLU A 72 13.26 2.85 14.48
N GLY A 73 12.90 2.92 13.19
CA GLY A 73 13.83 2.98 12.08
C GLY A 73 14.15 1.64 11.43
N PHE A 74 13.27 0.65 11.57
CA PHE A 74 13.35 -0.55 10.75
C PHE A 74 12.99 -0.20 9.29
N PRO A 75 13.88 -0.45 8.31
CA PRO A 75 13.74 0.07 6.96
C PRO A 75 12.58 -0.60 6.20
N ARG A 76 12.37 -1.92 6.38
CA ARG A 76 11.30 -2.66 5.70
C ARG A 76 9.90 -2.23 6.17
N PRO A 77 9.60 -2.13 7.49
CA PRO A 77 8.36 -1.53 7.96
C PRO A 77 8.15 -0.10 7.46
N LEU A 78 9.20 0.74 7.50
CA LEU A 78 9.10 2.12 7.04
C LEU A 78 8.80 2.22 5.54
N GLU A 79 9.51 1.45 4.71
CA GLU A 79 9.24 1.35 3.28
C GLU A 79 7.80 0.87 2.99
N LYS A 80 7.30 -0.09 3.79
CA LYS A 80 5.91 -0.56 3.69
C LYS A 80 4.90 0.56 4.01
N VAL A 81 5.17 1.38 5.03
CA VAL A 81 4.34 2.58 5.33
C VAL A 81 4.35 3.55 4.17
N LEU A 82 5.52 3.85 3.61
CA LEU A 82 5.64 4.80 2.52
C LEU A 82 4.94 4.29 1.25
N ARG A 83 5.10 3.01 0.89
CA ARG A 83 4.37 2.39 -0.23
C ARG A 83 2.86 2.43 -0.05
N PHE A 84 2.38 2.31 1.18
CA PHE A 84 0.97 2.50 1.49
C PHE A 84 0.55 3.97 1.29
N ALA A 85 1.33 4.91 1.81
CA ALA A 85 1.08 6.33 1.71
C ALA A 85 1.03 6.82 0.26
N TYR A 86 2.03 6.50 -0.55
CA TYR A 86 2.12 6.89 -1.97
C TYR A 86 1.29 5.99 -2.91
N GLY A 87 0.29 5.27 -2.39
CA GLY A 87 -0.64 4.51 -3.22
C GLY A 87 0.01 3.41 -4.09
N ARG A 88 1.15 2.84 -3.68
CA ARG A 88 1.72 1.64 -4.32
C ARG A 88 1.02 0.37 -3.84
N SER A 89 0.27 0.45 -2.74
CA SER A 89 -0.51 -0.64 -2.15
C SER A 89 -1.81 -0.13 -1.51
N GLY A 90 -2.72 -1.06 -1.23
CA GLY A 90 -3.97 -0.76 -0.51
C GLY A 90 -5.00 0.02 -1.33
N LYS A 91 -5.93 0.68 -0.62
CA LYS A 91 -7.10 1.38 -1.18
C LYS A 91 -6.70 2.56 -2.07
N ARG A 92 -5.76 3.39 -1.63
CA ARG A 92 -5.31 4.59 -2.37
C ARG A 92 -4.80 4.26 -3.77
N ARG A 93 -4.15 3.10 -3.93
CA ARG A 93 -3.75 2.62 -5.25
C ARG A 93 -4.93 2.45 -6.19
N TRP A 94 -6.01 1.86 -5.70
CA TRP A 94 -7.22 1.65 -6.48
C TRP A 94 -7.93 2.97 -6.78
N GLU A 95 -7.90 3.92 -5.85
CA GLU A 95 -8.42 5.27 -6.07
C GLU A 95 -7.67 5.97 -7.21
N LEU A 96 -6.33 5.97 -7.18
CA LEU A 96 -5.51 6.54 -8.25
C LEU A 96 -5.64 5.79 -9.59
N LEU A 97 -5.84 4.47 -9.56
CA LEU A 97 -6.12 3.72 -10.79
C LEU A 97 -7.50 4.02 -11.33
N SER A 98 -8.49 4.20 -10.45
CA SER A 98 -9.84 4.55 -10.87
C SER A 98 -9.85 5.92 -11.53
N THR A 99 -9.15 6.91 -10.98
CA THR A 99 -9.06 8.25 -11.58
C THR A 99 -8.43 8.19 -12.96
N LEU A 100 -7.30 7.49 -13.10
CA LEU A 100 -6.60 7.30 -14.38
C LEU A 100 -7.49 6.64 -15.45
N LEU A 101 -8.31 5.67 -15.06
CA LEU A 101 -9.21 4.98 -15.98
C LEU A 101 -10.46 5.80 -16.31
N THR A 102 -10.90 6.69 -15.41
CA THR A 102 -12.07 7.56 -15.59
C THR A 102 -11.78 8.87 -16.33
N GLU A 103 -10.52 9.32 -16.43
CA GLU A 103 -10.14 10.62 -17.02
C GLU A 103 -10.55 10.82 -18.48
N ASN A 104 -11.05 9.78 -19.16
CA ASN A 104 -11.84 9.92 -20.37
C ASN A 104 -13.32 10.16 -20.03
N VAL A 105 -13.66 11.23 -19.28
CA VAL A 105 -15.05 11.67 -19.13
C VAL A 105 -15.41 12.45 -20.39
N PRO A 106 -16.26 11.93 -21.28
CA PRO A 106 -16.72 12.65 -22.45
C PRO A 106 -17.57 13.83 -21.99
N ALA A 107 -17.44 14.97 -22.63
CA ALA A 107 -18.25 16.16 -22.32
C ALA A 107 -19.76 15.94 -22.57
N ASP A 108 -20.11 14.92 -23.37
CA ASP A 108 -21.47 14.67 -23.84
C ASP A 108 -22.24 13.67 -22.95
N SER A 109 -23.48 14.03 -22.59
CA SER A 109 -24.37 13.20 -21.76
C SER A 109 -24.61 11.80 -22.36
N ASN A 110 -24.68 11.68 -23.68
CA ASN A 110 -24.83 10.40 -24.38
C ASN A 110 -23.59 9.52 -24.26
N ALA A 111 -22.39 10.11 -24.26
CA ALA A 111 -21.15 9.38 -24.14
C ALA A 111 -20.89 8.93 -22.69
N VAL A 112 -21.44 9.64 -21.69
CA VAL A 112 -21.52 9.17 -20.31
C VAL A 112 -22.43 7.94 -20.18
N GLU A 113 -23.60 7.91 -20.84
CA GLU A 113 -24.48 6.73 -20.88
C GLU A 113 -23.85 5.54 -21.60
N HIS A 114 -23.12 5.78 -22.69
CA HIS A 114 -22.30 4.76 -23.34
C HIS A 114 -21.19 4.25 -22.43
N LEU A 115 -20.54 5.10 -21.63
CA LEU A 115 -19.56 4.64 -20.65
C LEU A 115 -20.21 3.89 -19.48
N ILE A 116 -21.38 4.28 -19.00
CA ILE A 116 -22.09 3.57 -17.91
C ILE A 116 -22.57 2.18 -18.40
N SER A 117 -23.03 2.07 -19.64
CA SER A 117 -23.37 0.78 -20.25
C SER A 117 -22.12 -0.05 -20.57
N THR A 118 -21.02 0.56 -21.01
CA THR A 118 -19.73 -0.11 -21.26
C THR A 118 -19.00 -0.52 -19.97
N THR A 119 -19.14 0.24 -18.87
CA THR A 119 -18.50 -0.04 -17.57
C THR A 119 -19.16 -1.20 -16.83
N LYS A 120 -20.40 -1.56 -17.17
CA LYS A 120 -20.86 -2.96 -17.06
C LYS A 120 -20.14 -3.78 -18.13
N ALA A 121 -18.81 -3.87 -18.03
CA ALA A 121 -17.96 -4.47 -19.04
C ALA A 121 -18.31 -5.95 -19.15
N ASP A 122 -19.17 -6.27 -20.09
CA ASP A 122 -19.25 -7.60 -20.63
C ASP A 122 -17.89 -7.85 -21.28
N PHE A 123 -17.05 -8.64 -20.60
CA PHE A 123 -15.78 -9.17 -21.13
C PHE A 123 -16.03 -10.15 -22.30
N GLY A 124 -16.96 -9.81 -23.20
CA GLY A 124 -17.30 -10.50 -24.42
C GLY A 124 -16.15 -10.47 -25.42
N ASP A 125 -16.40 -10.96 -26.62
CA ASP A 125 -15.33 -11.18 -27.59
C ASP A 125 -14.72 -9.90 -28.16
N ASP A 126 -15.51 -8.83 -28.24
CA ASP A 126 -15.08 -7.52 -28.74
C ASP A 126 -14.42 -6.64 -27.66
N TRP A 127 -14.38 -7.13 -26.41
CA TRP A 127 -13.79 -6.37 -25.31
C TRP A 127 -12.27 -6.22 -25.52
N LYS A 128 -11.81 -4.97 -25.46
CA LYS A 128 -10.39 -4.61 -25.48
C LYS A 128 -10.03 -3.83 -24.21
N PRO A 129 -8.85 -4.06 -23.62
CA PRO A 129 -8.40 -3.29 -22.48
C PRO A 129 -8.20 -1.81 -22.85
N PRO A 130 -8.41 -0.88 -21.90
CA PRO A 130 -8.13 0.54 -22.12
C PRO A 130 -6.68 0.74 -22.59
N THR A 131 -6.49 1.57 -23.62
CA THR A 131 -5.17 1.85 -24.21
C THR A 131 -4.18 2.38 -23.18
N VAL A 132 -4.63 3.30 -22.32
CA VAL A 132 -3.86 3.86 -21.20
C VAL A 132 -3.31 2.77 -20.29
N LEU A 133 -4.12 1.75 -19.99
CA LEU A 133 -3.72 0.63 -19.14
C LEU A 133 -2.64 -0.22 -19.80
N VAL A 134 -2.80 -0.51 -21.10
CA VAL A 134 -1.84 -1.29 -21.89
C VAL A 134 -0.52 -0.54 -22.03
N ASP A 135 -0.54 0.75 -22.32
CA ASP A 135 0.66 1.57 -22.48
C ASP A 135 1.40 1.73 -21.15
N LEU A 136 0.67 1.90 -20.05
CA LEU A 136 1.27 1.90 -18.71
C LEU A 136 1.90 0.54 -18.38
N LEU A 137 1.20 -0.57 -18.67
CA LEU A 137 1.72 -1.92 -18.45
C LEU A 137 2.99 -2.20 -19.27
N LYS A 138 3.01 -1.79 -20.56
CA LYS A 138 4.19 -1.86 -21.43
C LYS A 138 5.37 -1.10 -20.81
N SER A 139 5.14 0.16 -20.42
CA SER A 139 6.17 1.00 -19.81
C SER A 139 6.72 0.40 -18.51
N GLN A 140 5.83 -0.19 -17.70
CA GLN A 140 6.18 -0.80 -16.42
C GLN A 140 7.04 -2.06 -16.61
N ASN A 141 6.71 -2.89 -17.61
CA ASN A 141 7.48 -4.09 -17.94
C ASN A 141 8.87 -3.77 -18.49
N ASN A 142 9.03 -2.63 -19.16
CA ASN A 142 10.33 -2.16 -19.65
C ASN A 142 11.22 -1.59 -18.54
N ASN A 143 10.68 -1.30 -17.34
CA ASN A 143 11.44 -0.73 -16.24
C ASN A 143 12.05 -1.83 -15.32
N PRO A 144 13.38 -2.00 -15.29
CA PRO A 144 14.02 -3.02 -14.44
C PRO A 144 13.86 -2.75 -12.95
N PHE A 145 13.74 -1.48 -12.53
CA PHE A 145 13.58 -1.14 -11.13
C PHE A 145 12.23 -1.57 -10.57
N VAL A 146 11.17 -1.55 -11.39
CA VAL A 146 9.86 -2.05 -10.93
C VAL A 146 9.92 -3.54 -10.64
N ALA A 147 10.61 -4.33 -11.46
CA ALA A 147 10.79 -5.76 -11.21
C ALA A 147 11.58 -6.05 -9.92
N GLN A 148 12.59 -5.22 -9.60
CA GLN A 148 13.42 -5.38 -8.39
C GLN A 148 12.74 -4.88 -7.12
N LEU A 149 11.98 -3.79 -7.20
CA LEU A 149 11.41 -3.09 -6.05
C LEU A 149 9.97 -3.54 -5.76
N SER A 150 9.21 -3.98 -6.76
CA SER A 150 7.84 -4.45 -6.55
C SER A 150 7.80 -5.72 -5.70
N ASN A 151 6.78 -5.82 -4.85
CA ASN A 151 6.49 -7.05 -4.10
C ASN A 151 5.53 -7.98 -4.86
N ARG A 152 5.09 -7.59 -6.06
CA ARG A 152 4.13 -8.33 -6.88
C ARG A 152 4.80 -8.86 -8.14
N PRO A 153 4.52 -10.10 -8.56
CA PRO A 153 5.07 -10.65 -9.78
C PRO A 153 4.60 -9.81 -10.99
N PRO A 154 5.47 -9.52 -11.97
CA PRO A 154 5.10 -8.74 -13.14
C PRO A 154 4.18 -9.53 -14.09
N VAL A 155 3.22 -8.84 -14.70
CA VAL A 155 2.38 -9.41 -15.76
C VAL A 155 3.06 -9.14 -17.10
N LYS A 156 3.68 -10.17 -17.67
CA LYS A 156 4.40 -10.06 -18.96
C LYS A 156 3.46 -9.97 -20.17
N GLU A 157 2.24 -10.46 -20.01
CA GLU A 157 1.27 -10.60 -21.09
C GLU A 157 0.44 -9.33 -21.23
N LEU A 158 0.60 -8.65 -22.35
CA LEU A 158 -0.14 -7.42 -22.68
C LEU A 158 -1.59 -7.68 -23.07
N GLU A 159 -1.91 -8.93 -23.40
CA GLU A 159 -3.24 -9.39 -23.82
C GLU A 159 -3.57 -10.73 -23.15
N PRO A 160 -4.86 -11.03 -22.95
CA PRO A 160 -5.30 -12.31 -22.38
C PRO A 160 -4.96 -13.48 -23.32
N LYS A 161 -4.22 -14.47 -22.82
CA LYS A 161 -3.90 -15.68 -23.57
C LYS A 161 -5.04 -16.70 -23.52
N PHE A 162 -5.52 -17.10 -24.69
CA PHE A 162 -6.53 -18.15 -24.82
C PHE A 162 -5.87 -19.50 -25.13
N PRO A 163 -6.30 -20.60 -24.47
CA PRO A 163 -5.83 -21.93 -24.83
C PRO A 163 -6.32 -22.30 -26.25
N LYS A 164 -5.41 -22.80 -27.09
CA LYS A 164 -5.68 -23.06 -28.51
C LYS A 164 -6.64 -24.24 -28.75
N LYS A 165 -6.61 -25.26 -27.90
CA LYS A 165 -7.49 -26.45 -27.99
C LYS A 165 -7.95 -26.87 -26.60
N VAL A 166 -9.23 -27.17 -26.47
CA VAL A 166 -9.78 -27.87 -25.30
C VAL A 166 -9.65 -29.38 -25.55
N THR A 167 -9.62 -30.21 -24.50
CA THR A 167 -9.52 -31.68 -24.58
C THR A 167 -10.51 -32.32 -25.56
N TRP A 168 -11.68 -31.70 -25.74
CA TRP A 168 -12.75 -32.16 -26.63
C TRP A 168 -12.65 -31.64 -28.07
N GLY A 169 -11.48 -31.16 -28.52
CA GLY A 169 -11.22 -30.75 -29.91
C GLY A 169 -11.90 -29.45 -30.35
N GLY A 170 -12.83 -28.90 -29.55
CA GLY A 170 -13.50 -27.63 -29.80
C GLY A 170 -12.73 -26.39 -29.33
N GLY A 171 -13.25 -25.22 -29.70
CA GLY A 171 -12.79 -23.93 -29.20
C GLY A 171 -13.17 -23.67 -27.73
N VAL A 172 -12.58 -22.63 -27.14
CA VAL A 172 -12.87 -22.24 -25.75
C VAL A 172 -14.29 -21.69 -25.64
N ALA A 173 -15.10 -22.27 -24.75
CA ALA A 173 -16.47 -21.81 -24.48
C ALA A 173 -16.53 -20.30 -24.18
N PHE A 174 -17.61 -19.64 -24.59
CA PHE A 174 -17.79 -18.19 -24.45
C PHE A 174 -17.58 -17.70 -23.01
N ASN A 175 -18.24 -18.33 -22.04
CA ASN A 175 -18.10 -17.98 -20.62
C ASN A 175 -16.67 -18.17 -20.10
N ARG A 176 -15.93 -19.16 -20.63
CA ARG A 176 -14.52 -19.36 -20.26
C ARG A 176 -13.63 -18.27 -20.84
N ARG A 177 -13.86 -17.82 -22.08
CA ARG A 177 -13.16 -16.64 -22.65
C ARG A 177 -13.44 -15.37 -21.86
N LYS A 178 -14.71 -15.14 -21.48
CA LYS A 178 -15.13 -14.03 -20.61
C LYS A 178 -14.39 -14.03 -19.27
N ASN A 179 -14.31 -15.19 -18.62
CA ASN A 179 -13.59 -15.33 -17.35
C ASN A 179 -12.07 -15.14 -17.52
N ILE A 180 -11.46 -15.68 -18.58
CA ILE A 180 -10.03 -15.46 -18.86
C ILE A 180 -9.71 -13.97 -19.00
N ARG A 181 -10.53 -13.22 -19.75
CA ARG A 181 -10.37 -11.76 -19.90
C ARG A 181 -10.51 -11.04 -18.56
N ARG A 182 -11.54 -11.39 -17.78
CA ARG A 182 -11.77 -10.82 -16.45
C ARG A 182 -10.61 -11.10 -15.49
N ASP A 183 -10.14 -12.34 -15.44
CA ASP A 183 -9.05 -12.76 -14.56
C ASP A 183 -7.74 -12.07 -14.95
N TRP A 184 -7.44 -12.00 -16.26
CA TRP A 184 -6.31 -11.25 -16.78
C TRP A 184 -6.41 -9.77 -16.40
N TYR A 185 -7.56 -9.13 -16.62
CA TYR A 185 -7.77 -7.71 -16.32
C TYR A 185 -7.61 -7.43 -14.81
N ASN A 186 -8.21 -8.25 -13.96
CA ASN A 186 -8.07 -8.15 -12.51
C ASN A 186 -6.61 -8.36 -12.07
N ASN A 187 -5.89 -9.30 -12.69
CA ASN A 187 -4.48 -9.53 -12.42
C ASN A 187 -3.64 -8.30 -12.80
N VAL A 188 -3.83 -7.74 -14.00
CA VAL A 188 -3.18 -6.51 -14.44
C VAL A 188 -3.45 -5.37 -13.46
N LEU A 189 -4.72 -5.10 -13.14
CA LEU A 189 -5.09 -4.07 -12.17
C LEU A 189 -4.49 -4.32 -10.77
N SER A 190 -4.28 -5.58 -10.40
CA SER A 190 -3.61 -5.96 -9.16
C SER A 190 -2.09 -5.77 -9.19
N VAL A 191 -1.45 -5.61 -10.34
CA VAL A 191 0.02 -5.42 -10.43
C VAL A 191 0.41 -3.99 -10.77
N ILE A 192 -0.37 -3.36 -11.63
CA ILE A 192 -0.07 -2.06 -12.23
C ILE A 192 0.03 -0.87 -11.24
N LEU A 193 1.00 0.02 -11.43
CA LEU A 193 1.27 1.15 -10.53
C LEU A 193 0.73 2.45 -11.14
N PRO A 194 -0.24 3.15 -10.52
CA PRO A 194 -0.78 4.39 -11.07
C PRO A 194 0.19 5.58 -10.92
N PRO A 195 0.09 6.63 -11.75
CA PRO A 195 0.77 7.89 -11.49
C PRO A 195 0.24 8.53 -10.20
N LEU A 196 1.06 9.41 -9.60
CA LEU A 196 0.67 10.23 -8.46
C LEU A 196 0.16 11.60 -8.94
N PRO A 197 -0.67 12.29 -8.14
CA PRO A 197 -1.03 13.67 -8.44
C PRO A 197 0.18 14.59 -8.32
N ASP A 198 0.20 15.67 -9.11
CA ASP A 198 1.35 16.58 -9.22
C ASP A 198 1.75 17.20 -7.89
N SER A 199 0.79 17.50 -7.02
CA SER A 199 1.05 18.04 -5.68
C SER A 199 1.89 17.10 -4.81
N GLU A 200 1.59 15.80 -4.83
CA GLU A 200 2.35 14.80 -4.08
C GLU A 200 3.69 14.49 -4.73
N LEU A 201 3.75 14.51 -6.06
CA LEU A 201 4.99 14.36 -6.82
C LEU A 201 5.98 15.48 -6.48
N GLN A 202 5.54 16.73 -6.49
CA GLN A 202 6.37 17.88 -6.13
C GLN A 202 6.91 17.78 -4.70
N VAL A 203 6.11 17.27 -3.76
CA VAL A 203 6.57 17.03 -2.39
C VAL A 203 7.63 15.93 -2.35
N LEU A 204 7.41 14.80 -3.03
CA LEU A 204 8.38 13.71 -3.07
C LEU A 204 9.71 14.15 -3.70
N GLU A 205 9.66 14.82 -4.85
CA GLU A 205 10.83 15.36 -5.54
C GLU A 205 11.52 16.47 -4.72
N GLY A 206 10.74 17.31 -4.04
CA GLY A 206 11.24 18.34 -3.12
C GLY A 206 11.97 17.74 -1.90
N LEU A 207 11.51 16.60 -1.39
CA LEU A 207 12.16 15.85 -0.30
C LEU A 207 13.45 15.16 -0.77
N ILE A 208 13.46 14.61 -1.98
CA ILE A 208 14.64 13.97 -2.59
C ILE A 208 15.72 15.00 -2.91
N SER A 209 15.37 16.06 -3.65
CA SER A 209 16.27 17.17 -4.00
C SER A 209 16.71 17.97 -2.78
N GLY A 210 15.88 17.96 -1.74
CA GLY A 210 16.14 18.63 -0.50
C GLY A 210 15.70 20.08 -0.42
N LYS A 211 14.99 20.57 -1.45
CA LYS A 211 14.27 21.85 -1.45
C LYS A 211 13.32 21.96 -0.26
N ILE A 212 12.67 20.85 0.10
CA ILE A 212 11.82 20.78 1.29
C ILE A 212 12.66 20.40 2.49
N THR A 213 12.59 21.21 3.55
CA THR A 213 13.29 20.95 4.80
C THR A 213 12.67 19.76 5.52
N TRP A 214 13.35 18.61 5.45
CA TRP A 214 13.00 17.45 6.25
C TRP A 214 13.43 17.63 7.71
N LYS A 215 12.47 17.57 8.64
CA LYS A 215 12.71 17.54 10.08
C LYS A 215 12.01 16.33 10.69
N ARG A 216 12.75 15.50 11.40
CA ARG A 216 12.17 14.39 12.17
C ARG A 216 11.49 14.95 13.41
N ARG A 217 10.22 14.59 13.62
CA ARG A 217 9.60 14.76 14.93
C ARG A 217 10.18 13.73 15.89
N SER A 218 10.93 14.19 16.88
CA SER A 218 11.45 13.31 17.92
C SER A 218 10.31 12.78 18.76
N LYS A 219 10.33 11.48 19.06
CA LYS A 219 9.52 10.94 20.15
C LYS A 219 10.22 11.44 21.41
N THR A 220 9.61 12.38 22.15
CA THR A 220 9.98 12.57 23.55
C THR A 220 9.58 11.26 24.23
N LEU A 221 10.55 10.35 24.38
CA LEU A 221 10.40 9.19 25.23
C LEU A 221 10.19 9.76 26.62
N SER A 222 8.95 9.80 27.13
CA SER A 222 8.78 9.96 28.57
C SER A 222 9.47 8.75 29.19
N GLU A 223 10.34 8.95 30.17
CA GLU A 223 11.15 7.93 30.85
C GLU A 223 10.33 6.70 31.33
N GLY A 224 9.00 6.80 31.38
CA GLY A 224 8.08 5.68 31.64
C GLY A 224 7.97 4.59 30.56
N ASP A 225 8.37 4.83 29.29
CA ASP A 225 8.26 3.82 28.22
C ASP A 225 9.33 2.69 28.32
N PHE A 226 10.43 2.93 29.06
CA PHE A 226 11.44 1.90 29.37
C PHE A 226 10.94 0.81 30.35
N ARG A 227 9.73 0.95 30.91
CA ARG A 227 9.17 0.01 31.88
C ARG A 227 8.81 -1.36 31.31
N PHE A 228 8.75 -1.53 29.99
CA PHE A 228 8.54 -2.86 29.40
C PHE A 228 9.80 -3.74 29.41
N VAL A 229 10.99 -3.16 29.61
CA VAL A 229 12.26 -3.91 29.74
C VAL A 229 12.74 -3.92 31.19
N ALA A 230 12.33 -2.97 32.02
CA ALA A 230 12.74 -2.86 33.43
C ALA A 230 11.83 -3.60 34.44
N ASP A 231 11.04 -4.60 34.02
CA ASP A 231 10.24 -5.44 34.95
C ASP A 231 11.09 -6.52 35.64
N HIS A 232 12.43 -6.37 35.64
CA HIS A 232 13.35 -7.29 36.28
C HIS A 232 13.46 -7.11 37.80
N HIS A 233 12.90 -6.04 38.38
CA HIS A 233 12.90 -5.81 39.84
C HIS A 233 11.56 -6.09 40.54
N SER A 234 10.62 -6.80 39.88
CA SER A 234 9.39 -7.24 40.54
C SER A 234 9.69 -8.39 41.51
N HIS A 235 9.14 -8.30 42.74
CA HIS A 235 9.27 -9.25 43.85
C HIS A 235 9.31 -10.73 43.41
N PRO A 236 10.12 -11.60 44.08
CA PRO A 236 10.35 -12.99 43.69
C PRO A 236 9.03 -13.78 43.49
N GLY A 237 7.98 -13.51 44.27
CA GLY A 237 6.67 -14.14 44.12
C GLY A 237 5.95 -13.86 42.79
N ARG A 238 6.13 -12.70 42.15
CA ARG A 238 5.55 -12.40 40.83
C ARG A 238 6.29 -13.11 39.69
N ARG A 239 7.61 -13.27 39.81
CA ARG A 239 8.42 -14.02 38.82
C ARG A 239 8.02 -15.49 38.80
N VAL A 240 7.88 -16.12 39.97
CA VAL A 240 7.47 -17.53 40.08
C VAL A 240 6.06 -17.75 39.53
N ARG A 241 5.09 -16.89 39.89
CA ARG A 241 3.72 -16.99 39.36
C ARG A 241 3.67 -16.85 37.84
N ARG A 242 4.48 -15.94 37.27
CA ARG A 242 4.57 -15.71 35.82
C ARG A 242 5.25 -16.89 35.10
N LEU A 243 6.28 -17.49 35.71
CA LEU A 243 6.96 -18.68 35.19
C LEU A 243 6.03 -19.91 35.18
N LEU A 244 5.28 -20.13 36.26
CA LEU A 244 4.33 -21.25 36.35
C LEU A 244 3.14 -21.09 35.38
N SER A 245 2.73 -19.86 35.09
CA SER A 245 1.58 -19.58 34.21
C SER A 245 1.93 -19.62 32.72
N TYR A 246 3.13 -19.16 32.34
CA TYR A 246 3.50 -18.95 30.92
C TYR A 246 4.71 -19.76 30.48
N GLY A 247 5.33 -20.53 31.38
CA GLY A 247 6.59 -21.24 31.13
C GLY A 247 7.81 -20.31 31.08
N PRO A 248 9.02 -20.89 30.95
CA PRO A 248 10.24 -20.11 30.74
C PRO A 248 10.14 -19.37 29.41
N ARG A 249 10.26 -18.04 29.44
CA ARG A 249 10.37 -17.24 28.22
C ARG A 249 11.75 -17.49 27.62
N LYS A 250 11.82 -17.65 26.29
CA LYS A 250 13.09 -17.55 25.56
C LYS A 250 13.80 -16.27 26.02
N GLU A 251 15.10 -16.37 26.25
CA GLU A 251 15.96 -15.23 26.65
C GLU A 251 15.95 -14.13 25.57
N GLN A 252 16.80 -13.11 25.69
CA GLN A 252 16.99 -12.09 24.64
C GLN A 252 17.51 -12.74 23.35
N THR A 253 16.62 -13.36 22.58
CA THR A 253 16.93 -13.92 21.28
C THR A 253 17.01 -12.80 20.25
N PHE A 254 17.75 -13.04 19.17
CA PHE A 254 17.75 -12.16 18.01
C PHE A 254 16.42 -12.15 17.24
N GLU A 255 15.35 -12.76 17.79
CA GLU A 255 14.00 -12.76 17.22
C GLU A 255 13.47 -11.33 17.02
N ALA A 256 13.78 -10.42 17.96
CA ALA A 256 13.45 -9.00 17.82
C ALA A 256 14.09 -8.35 16.56
N TYR A 257 15.21 -8.89 16.11
CA TYR A 257 15.97 -8.45 14.94
C TYR A 257 15.76 -9.33 13.70
N ALA A 258 14.81 -10.27 13.72
CA ALA A 258 14.51 -11.11 12.56
C ALA A 258 14.12 -10.29 11.31
N SER A 259 13.61 -9.08 11.52
CA SER A 259 13.25 -8.13 10.45
C SER A 259 14.38 -7.16 10.06
N GLY A 260 15.58 -7.35 10.61
CA GLY A 260 16.74 -6.47 10.47
C GLY A 260 17.07 -5.74 11.78
N ARG A 261 18.17 -4.97 11.79
CA ARG A 261 18.52 -4.09 12.91
C ARG A 261 17.83 -2.72 12.74
N PRO A 262 17.38 -2.07 13.82
CA PRO A 262 16.85 -0.72 13.74
C PRO A 262 17.96 0.24 13.32
N HIS A 263 17.68 1.09 12.34
CA HIS A 263 18.59 2.15 11.91
C HIS A 263 18.16 3.48 12.51
N THR A 264 19.13 4.33 12.86
CA THR A 264 18.80 5.73 13.15
C THR A 264 18.21 6.37 11.89
N ILE A 265 17.00 6.91 12.00
CA ILE A 265 16.34 7.60 10.90
C ILE A 265 17.12 8.89 10.61
N THR A 266 17.96 8.83 9.59
CA THR A 266 18.76 9.93 9.06
C THR A 266 18.19 10.41 7.73
N ARG A 267 18.55 11.64 7.32
CA ARG A 267 18.15 12.18 6.02
C ARG A 267 18.59 11.27 4.88
N ARG A 268 19.83 10.76 4.95
CA ARG A 268 20.40 9.82 3.96
C ARG A 268 19.57 8.55 3.82
N LEU A 269 19.09 7.98 4.94
CA LEU A 269 18.21 6.81 4.91
C LEU A 269 16.88 7.16 4.22
N MET A 270 16.27 8.29 4.59
CA MET A 270 15.00 8.74 4.01
C MET A 270 15.12 9.04 2.52
N THR A 271 16.17 9.74 2.08
CA THR A 271 16.43 10.02 0.66
C THR A 271 16.52 8.74 -0.16
N ARG A 272 17.19 7.70 0.35
CA ARG A 272 17.22 6.39 -0.32
C ARG A 272 15.85 5.74 -0.42
N LEU A 273 15.04 5.82 0.64
CA LEU A 273 13.68 5.28 0.63
C LEU A 273 12.76 6.04 -0.34
N TRP A 274 12.84 7.37 -0.35
CA TRP A 274 12.10 8.21 -1.29
C TRP A 274 12.51 7.94 -2.74
N GLN A 275 13.79 7.81 -3.04
CA GLN A 275 14.27 7.44 -4.39
C GLN A 275 13.70 6.08 -4.83
N ARG A 276 13.68 5.08 -3.94
CA ARG A 276 13.07 3.77 -4.24
C ARG A 276 11.59 3.89 -4.55
N ILE A 277 10.87 4.78 -3.87
CA ILE A 277 9.46 5.03 -4.15
C ILE A 277 9.30 5.78 -5.47
N SER A 278 10.15 6.77 -5.75
CA SER A 278 10.16 7.53 -7.00
C SER A 278 10.31 6.61 -8.22
N CYS A 279 11.19 5.61 -8.13
CA CYS A 279 11.33 4.57 -9.17
C CYS A 279 10.07 3.73 -9.40
N LEU A 280 9.14 3.68 -8.45
CA LEU A 280 7.85 2.99 -8.55
C LEU A 280 6.70 3.91 -8.95
N VAL A 281 6.97 5.20 -9.19
CA VAL A 281 5.97 6.17 -9.59
C VAL A 281 6.16 6.50 -11.08
N PRO A 282 5.20 6.15 -11.95
CA PRO A 282 5.24 6.61 -13.32
C PRO A 282 4.85 8.08 -13.38
N ARG A 283 5.53 8.83 -14.26
CA ARG A 283 5.12 10.19 -14.64
C ARG A 283 4.38 10.12 -15.96
N SER A 284 3.11 10.50 -15.93
CA SER A 284 2.23 10.54 -17.10
C SER A 284 2.47 11.83 -17.88
N ARG A 285 2.61 11.73 -19.19
CA ARG A 285 2.51 12.85 -20.12
C ARG A 285 1.56 12.47 -21.24
N TRP A 286 0.64 13.38 -21.58
CA TRP A 286 -0.22 13.20 -22.75
C TRP A 286 0.51 13.71 -23.99
N ASP A 287 0.63 12.86 -25.00
CA ASP A 287 1.24 13.23 -26.27
C ASP A 287 0.13 13.58 -27.27
N THR A 288 -0.04 14.88 -27.55
CA THR A 288 -1.05 15.40 -28.48
C THR A 288 -0.96 14.82 -29.91
N PRO A 289 0.22 14.62 -30.53
CA PRO A 289 0.31 14.06 -31.88
C PRO A 289 -0.06 12.58 -31.97
N SER A 290 0.29 11.75 -30.97
CA SER A 290 0.02 10.31 -31.00
C SER A 290 -1.30 9.91 -30.35
N GLY A 291 -1.93 10.81 -29.59
CA GLY A 291 -3.17 10.55 -28.85
C GLY A 291 -3.01 9.45 -27.79
N LYS A 292 -1.80 9.29 -27.24
CA LYS A 292 -1.46 8.24 -26.27
C LYS A 292 -0.80 8.83 -25.03
N HIS A 293 -0.91 8.08 -23.92
CA HIS A 293 -0.14 8.39 -22.72
C HIS A 293 1.27 7.82 -22.84
N TYR A 294 2.25 8.69 -22.61
CA TYR A 294 3.64 8.30 -22.42
C TYR A 294 3.99 8.32 -20.94
N PHE A 295 4.65 7.26 -20.47
CA PHE A 295 5.05 7.11 -19.07
C PHE A 295 6.57 7.06 -18.94
N THR A 296 7.12 7.97 -18.13
CA THR A 296 8.53 7.95 -17.74
C THR A 296 8.70 7.51 -16.30
N TRP A 297 9.88 6.97 -15.98
CA TRP A 297 10.20 6.43 -14.66
C TRP A 297 11.54 6.97 -14.18
N ASP A 298 11.69 7.12 -12.86
CA ASP A 298 12.95 7.51 -12.26
C ASP A 298 13.97 6.38 -12.17
N THR A 299 15.23 6.78 -12.10
CA THR A 299 16.38 5.91 -11.86
C THR A 299 16.94 6.14 -10.45
N VAL A 300 17.48 5.09 -9.82
CA VAL A 300 18.05 5.17 -8.46
C VAL A 300 19.39 5.93 -8.43
N LYS A 301 20.09 6.02 -9.56
CA LYS A 301 21.31 6.82 -9.69
C LYS A 301 20.92 8.21 -10.22
N PRO A 302 21.41 9.31 -9.62
CA PRO A 302 21.31 10.60 -10.28
C PRO A 302 21.98 10.46 -11.65
N LEU A 303 21.33 10.99 -12.69
CA LEU A 303 22.02 11.22 -13.95
C LEU A 303 23.24 12.11 -13.64
N PRO A 304 24.43 11.77 -14.15
CA PRO A 304 25.68 12.44 -13.81
C PRO A 304 25.65 13.94 -14.06
#